data_AF-A1R573-F1
#
_entry.id   AF-A1R573-F1
#
_cell.length_a   1.000
_cell.length_b   1.000
_cell.length_c   1.000
_cell.angle_alpha   90.00
_cell.angle_beta   90.00
_cell.angle_gamma   90.00
#
_symmetry.space_group_name_H-M   'P 1'
#
loop_
_entity.id
_entity.type
_entity.pdbx_description
1 polymer ?
#
loop_
_entity_poly.entity_id
_entity_poly.type
_entity_poly.pdbx_seq_one_letter_code
_entity_poly.pdbx_strand_id
1 'polypeptide(L)'
;MTFIRTYIRIESMRWDAQALSPTRGPASETSDTQAPGPAPALDALLPLAGLVRSISTPEFSGVTFHEVTAKSVLNKVPSGSNMPFEWTVNPYRGCSHACVYCFARKSHTYLEFDAGRDFDSQVVVKINAAEVLRKELAKPSWARPQVALGTNTDPYQRAEGRYALMPGIIRALADSGTPFSILTKGTLLARDIPLLKHAATQVPVDLGISLAMTNEDLAALIEPGTPSPRARLKLIARLRDAGLGCGVMAMPILPWLTDSDEALDSLFAELTKAGATGVTAGALYLKPGTREWYMKWLAVQHPELVGKYRRLYGQGSYASKEYRAWLTGRISYFKAKYGFTGTSGFSHRNARPSTGTGAGPAVDVSAPLPGQQPLF
;
A
#
# COMPACT_ATOMS: atom_id res chain seq x y z
N MET A 1 32.84 47.68 10.56
CA MET A 1 31.56 47.09 11.02
C MET A 1 31.46 45.70 10.42
N THR A 2 31.57 44.69 11.27
CA THR A 2 31.79 43.29 10.91
C THR A 2 30.45 42.56 10.92
N PHE A 3 30.09 41.89 9.81
CA PHE A 3 28.86 41.10 9.70
C PHE A 3 29.04 39.72 10.35
N ILE A 4 28.22 39.42 11.36
CA ILE A 4 28.13 38.09 11.99
C ILE A 4 26.98 37.33 11.30
N ARG A 5 27.30 36.20 10.66
CA ARG A 5 26.33 35.21 10.14
C ARG A 5 25.96 34.24 11.26
N THR A 6 24.70 34.27 11.69
CA THR A 6 24.13 33.25 12.59
C THR A 6 23.66 32.06 11.77
N TYR A 7 24.31 30.90 11.94
CA TYR A 7 23.82 29.61 11.44
C TYR A 7 22.88 29.00 12.48
N ILE A 8 21.61 28.78 12.11
CA ILE A 8 20.68 27.97 12.90
C ILE A 8 20.94 26.49 12.59
N ARG A 9 21.44 25.78 13.58
CA ARG A 9 21.64 24.32 13.58
C ARG A 9 20.26 23.67 13.77
N ILE A 10 19.72 23.02 12.73
CA ILE A 10 18.48 22.25 12.84
C ILE A 10 18.83 20.94 13.56
N GLU A 11 18.49 20.84 14.83
CA GLU A 11 18.58 19.61 15.60
C GLU A 11 17.60 18.55 15.08
N SER A 12 18.02 17.29 15.24
CA SER A 12 17.34 16.07 14.82
C SER A 12 15.91 15.98 15.35
N MET A 13 14.96 15.80 14.42
CA MET A 13 13.56 15.55 14.74
C MET A 13 13.43 14.15 15.39
N ARG A 14 13.02 14.12 16.66
CA ARG A 14 12.77 12.88 17.42
C ARG A 14 11.47 12.19 16.96
N TRP A 15 11.52 10.87 16.86
CA TRP A 15 10.56 9.99 16.18
C TRP A 15 9.47 9.40 17.10
N ASP A 16 8.69 10.26 17.77
CA ASP A 16 7.71 9.76 18.76
C ASP A 16 6.31 9.42 18.16
N ALA A 17 6.06 9.71 16.88
CA ALA A 17 4.72 9.55 16.28
C ALA A 17 4.37 8.12 15.78
N GLN A 18 5.15 7.09 16.15
CA GLN A 18 4.88 5.67 15.83
C GLN A 18 5.03 4.72 17.03
N ALA A 19 5.20 5.25 18.25
CA ALA A 19 5.30 4.44 19.45
C ALA A 19 3.89 4.11 19.99
N LEU A 20 3.55 2.83 20.09
CA LEU A 20 2.43 2.37 20.90
C LEU A 20 2.87 2.42 22.38
N SER A 21 2.23 3.27 23.20
CA SER A 21 2.45 3.26 24.65
C SER A 21 1.86 2.00 25.29
N PRO A 22 2.62 1.23 26.10
CA PRO A 22 2.07 0.14 26.90
C PRO A 22 1.62 0.70 28.25
N THR A 23 0.32 0.82 28.48
CA THR A 23 -0.20 1.02 29.85
C THR A 23 -1.31 0.02 30.15
N ARG A 24 -0.97 -0.97 30.97
CA ARG A 24 -1.91 -1.76 31.76
C ARG A 24 -1.23 -2.03 33.12
N GLY A 25 -1.82 -1.56 34.20
CA GLY A 25 -1.45 -1.97 35.58
C GLY A 25 -2.63 -2.63 36.27
N PRO A 26 -2.52 -3.05 37.55
CA PRO A 26 -1.34 -3.59 38.23
C PRO A 26 -1.58 -5.00 38.86
N ALA A 27 -0.45 -5.68 39.08
CA ALA A 27 -0.06 -6.63 40.14
C ALA A 27 -0.91 -7.87 40.52
N SER A 28 -0.28 -9.05 40.40
CA SER A 28 -0.13 -10.02 41.50
C SER A 28 1.18 -10.81 41.33
N GLU A 29 1.70 -11.34 42.44
CA GLU A 29 3.11 -11.51 42.78
C GLU A 29 3.83 -12.81 42.32
N THR A 30 5.16 -12.66 42.19
CA THR A 30 6.30 -13.58 42.45
C THR A 30 6.33 -15.00 41.84
N SER A 31 7.34 -15.28 41.00
CA SER A 31 8.63 -15.91 41.41
C SER A 31 9.50 -16.32 40.20
N ASP A 32 10.82 -16.17 40.36
CA ASP A 32 11.93 -16.72 39.56
C ASP A 32 12.23 -16.19 38.15
N THR A 33 13.06 -15.14 38.13
CA THR A 33 13.83 -14.64 36.99
C THR A 33 14.88 -15.63 36.51
N GLN A 34 14.65 -16.23 35.34
CA GLN A 34 15.69 -16.72 34.46
C GLN A 34 15.68 -15.84 33.20
N ALA A 35 16.77 -15.10 32.96
CA ALA A 35 16.89 -14.20 31.82
C ALA A 35 16.74 -14.99 30.51
N PRO A 36 15.86 -14.58 29.57
CA PRO A 36 15.80 -15.25 28.27
C PRO A 36 17.07 -14.92 27.50
N GLY A 37 17.85 -15.96 27.18
CA GLY A 37 19.03 -15.86 26.32
C GLY A 37 18.70 -15.32 24.93
N PRO A 38 19.70 -14.86 24.17
CA PRO A 38 19.49 -14.32 22.83
C PRO A 38 18.76 -15.35 21.98
N ALA A 39 17.71 -14.91 21.28
CA ALA A 39 16.95 -15.73 20.35
C ALA A 39 17.94 -16.37 19.35
N PRO A 40 17.81 -17.68 19.05
CA PRO A 40 18.72 -18.35 18.13
C PRO A 40 18.61 -17.68 16.77
N ALA A 41 19.76 -17.27 16.23
CA ALA A 41 19.88 -16.83 14.84
C ALA A 41 19.37 -17.97 13.95
N LEU A 42 18.31 -17.71 13.19
CA LEU A 42 17.78 -18.66 12.22
C LEU A 42 18.71 -18.66 10.99
N ASP A 43 19.87 -19.31 11.14
CA ASP A 43 20.77 -19.63 10.03
C ASP A 43 20.18 -20.82 9.25
N ALA A 44 19.19 -20.53 8.41
CA ALA A 44 18.78 -21.36 7.28
C ALA A 44 17.85 -20.57 6.34
N LEU A 45 18.39 -19.56 5.65
CA LEU A 45 17.72 -18.97 4.50
C LEU A 45 18.45 -19.42 3.24
N LEU A 46 17.79 -20.30 2.48
CA LEU A 46 18.12 -20.63 1.09
C LEU A 46 18.44 -19.36 0.30
N PRO A 47 19.34 -19.39 -0.69
CA PRO A 47 19.97 -18.18 -1.19
C PRO A 47 18.95 -17.34 -1.97
N LEU A 48 18.35 -16.37 -1.28
CA LEU A 48 17.66 -15.25 -1.91
C LEU A 48 18.62 -14.69 -2.98
N ALA A 49 18.20 -14.72 -4.23
CA ALA A 49 19.08 -14.32 -5.33
C ALA A 49 19.59 -12.89 -5.11
N GLY A 50 20.91 -12.72 -5.05
CA GLY A 50 21.55 -11.44 -4.78
C GLY A 50 21.55 -11.02 -3.31
N LEU A 51 21.29 -11.93 -2.36
CA LEU A 51 21.39 -11.67 -0.92
C LEU A 51 22.75 -11.10 -0.56
N VAL A 52 22.72 -9.96 0.12
CA VAL A 52 23.91 -9.31 0.67
C VAL A 52 24.01 -9.64 2.16
N ARG A 53 22.91 -9.44 2.90
CA ARG A 53 22.82 -9.75 4.33
C ARG A 53 21.36 -9.73 4.82
N SER A 54 21.13 -10.35 5.97
CA SER A 54 19.89 -10.24 6.74
C SER A 54 20.14 -9.40 8.00
N ILE A 55 19.23 -8.48 8.33
CA ILE A 55 19.35 -7.58 9.48
C ILE A 55 18.07 -7.60 10.29
N SER A 56 18.19 -7.82 11.59
CA SER A 56 17.14 -7.55 12.58
C SER A 56 17.62 -6.43 13.48
N THR A 57 16.81 -5.39 13.66
CA THR A 57 17.21 -4.19 14.43
C THR A 57 16.15 -3.88 15.50
N PRO A 58 16.55 -3.43 16.71
CA PRO A 58 15.61 -3.16 17.80
C PRO A 58 14.46 -2.21 17.42
N GLU A 59 14.73 -1.20 16.58
CA GLU A 59 13.74 -0.21 16.12
C GLU A 59 12.63 -0.82 15.25
N PHE A 60 12.85 -2.03 14.75
CA PHE A 60 11.93 -2.80 13.93
C PHE A 60 11.75 -4.21 14.52
N SER A 61 11.55 -4.27 15.85
CA SER A 61 11.29 -5.53 16.55
C SER A 61 10.21 -6.37 15.85
N GLY A 62 10.49 -7.65 15.66
CA GLY A 62 9.62 -8.58 14.95
C GLY A 62 9.72 -8.54 13.41
N VAL A 63 10.62 -7.72 12.84
CA VAL A 63 10.88 -7.68 11.40
C VAL A 63 12.36 -7.94 11.12
N THR A 64 12.63 -8.79 10.14
CA THR A 64 13.95 -9.03 9.55
C THR A 64 13.98 -8.47 8.14
N PHE A 65 15.00 -7.68 7.83
CA PHE A 65 15.25 -7.15 6.50
C PHE A 65 16.28 -7.99 5.76
N HIS A 66 15.93 -8.52 4.59
CA HIS A 66 16.86 -9.22 3.71
C HIS A 66 17.31 -8.29 2.60
N GLU A 67 18.50 -7.70 2.74
CA GLU A 67 19.06 -6.80 1.75
C GLU A 67 19.56 -7.60 0.54
N VAL A 68 19.03 -7.30 -0.65
CA VAL A 68 19.39 -7.95 -1.91
C VAL A 68 19.79 -6.94 -2.96
N THR A 69 20.70 -7.35 -3.84
CA THR A 69 20.97 -6.66 -5.11
C THR A 69 20.06 -7.22 -6.20
N ALA A 70 19.26 -6.34 -6.80
CA ALA A 70 18.38 -6.70 -7.90
C ALA A 70 19.11 -6.58 -9.24
N LYS A 71 18.80 -7.47 -10.19
CA LYS A 71 19.22 -7.35 -11.60
C LYS A 71 18.28 -6.50 -12.45
N SER A 72 17.01 -6.40 -12.03
CA SER A 72 15.95 -5.62 -12.64
C SER A 72 14.96 -5.19 -11.57
N VAL A 73 14.32 -4.04 -11.76
CA VAL A 73 13.27 -3.54 -10.86
C VAL A 73 11.98 -3.15 -11.57
N LEU A 74 12.02 -2.88 -12.88
CA LEU A 74 10.84 -2.74 -13.72
C LEU A 74 10.19 -4.10 -13.99
N ASN A 75 8.92 -4.25 -13.59
CA ASN A 75 8.16 -5.48 -13.82
C ASN A 75 7.02 -5.19 -14.80
N LYS A 76 7.01 -5.89 -15.94
CA LYS A 76 5.94 -5.77 -16.93
C LYS A 76 4.69 -6.50 -16.45
N VAL A 77 3.56 -5.83 -16.51
CA VAL A 77 2.26 -6.43 -16.26
C VAL A 77 1.90 -7.34 -17.46
N PRO A 78 1.39 -8.57 -17.23
CA PRO A 78 0.98 -9.46 -18.32
C PRO A 78 -0.04 -8.79 -19.26
N SER A 79 0.10 -9.00 -20.57
CA SER A 79 -0.72 -8.34 -21.60
C SER A 79 -2.23 -8.62 -21.53
N GLY A 80 -2.65 -9.69 -20.84
CA GLY A 80 -4.07 -10.00 -20.59
C GLY A 80 -4.60 -9.52 -19.24
N SER A 81 -3.84 -8.69 -18.52
CA SER A 81 -4.27 -8.15 -17.23
C SER A 81 -5.19 -6.94 -17.41
N ASN A 82 -6.22 -6.82 -16.57
CA ASN A 82 -7.12 -5.67 -16.54
C ASN A 82 -6.56 -4.48 -15.71
N MET A 83 -5.29 -4.53 -15.30
CA MET A 83 -4.69 -3.44 -14.55
C MET A 83 -4.53 -2.21 -15.45
N PRO A 84 -4.78 -1.00 -14.95
CA PRO A 84 -4.75 0.23 -15.75
C PRO A 84 -3.32 0.74 -16.03
N PHE A 85 -2.29 -0.08 -15.83
CA PHE A 85 -0.88 0.26 -15.99
C PHE A 85 -0.08 -0.93 -16.54
N GLU A 86 1.01 -0.64 -17.24
CA GLU A 86 1.82 -1.64 -17.93
C GLU A 86 3.06 -2.08 -17.16
N TRP A 87 3.57 -1.21 -16.27
CA TRP A 87 4.82 -1.43 -15.57
C TRP A 87 4.69 -1.11 -14.10
N THR A 88 5.47 -1.81 -13.27
CA THR A 88 5.51 -1.59 -11.84
C THR A 88 6.93 -1.58 -11.30
N VAL A 89 7.14 -0.86 -10.20
CA VAL A 89 8.36 -0.95 -9.39
C VAL A 89 7.95 -1.31 -7.96
N ASN A 90 8.49 -2.43 -7.47
CA ASN A 90 8.34 -2.87 -6.09
C ASN A 90 9.73 -2.88 -5.43
N PRO A 91 10.10 -1.85 -4.65
CA PRO A 91 11.40 -1.79 -3.98
C PRO A 91 11.53 -2.83 -2.85
N TYR A 92 10.41 -3.28 -2.32
CA TYR A 92 10.31 -4.26 -1.24
C TYR A 92 9.54 -5.52 -1.69
N ARG A 93 9.82 -6.67 -1.08
CA ARG A 93 8.91 -7.84 -1.02
C ARG A 93 8.61 -8.11 0.46
N GLY A 94 7.35 -8.43 0.76
CA GLY A 94 6.85 -8.40 2.14
C GLY A 94 6.42 -6.99 2.55
N CYS A 95 5.51 -6.92 3.51
CA CYS A 95 4.92 -5.64 3.93
C CYS A 95 4.59 -5.63 5.42
N SER A 96 5.34 -4.85 6.18
CA SER A 96 5.15 -4.63 7.62
C SER A 96 3.86 -3.91 8.00
N HIS A 97 3.05 -3.49 7.02
CA HIS A 97 1.67 -3.06 7.27
C HIS A 97 0.76 -4.18 7.78
N ALA A 98 1.12 -5.44 7.51
CA ALA A 98 0.48 -6.63 8.05
C ALA A 98 -1.04 -6.69 7.85
N CYS A 99 -1.55 -6.14 6.72
CA CYS A 99 -2.98 -6.14 6.45
C CYS A 99 -3.48 -7.60 6.32
N VAL A 100 -4.48 -7.97 7.09
CA VAL A 100 -5.03 -9.34 7.14
C VAL A 100 -5.58 -9.75 5.77
N TYR A 101 -6.12 -8.80 5.01
CA TYR A 101 -6.70 -9.04 3.69
C TYR A 101 -5.71 -8.88 2.52
N CYS A 102 -4.41 -8.74 2.77
CA CYS A 102 -3.46 -8.40 1.70
C CYS A 102 -3.37 -9.50 0.63
N PHE A 103 -3.76 -9.19 -0.62
CA PHE A 103 -3.71 -10.15 -1.73
C PHE A 103 -2.28 -10.52 -2.17
N ALA A 104 -1.29 -9.69 -1.81
CA ALA A 104 0.10 -9.87 -2.19
C ALA A 104 0.82 -10.94 -1.35
N ARG A 105 0.19 -11.42 -0.27
CA ARG A 105 0.71 -12.46 0.63
C ARG A 105 1.26 -13.68 -0.09
N LYS A 106 0.55 -14.17 -1.11
CA LYS A 106 0.99 -15.32 -1.92
C LYS A 106 2.33 -15.07 -2.64
N SER A 107 2.72 -13.83 -2.90
CA SER A 107 4.00 -13.54 -3.57
C SER A 107 5.24 -13.89 -2.73
N HIS A 108 5.08 -14.13 -1.44
CA HIS A 108 6.15 -14.59 -0.56
C HIS A 108 6.46 -16.07 -0.69
N THR A 109 5.51 -16.89 -1.13
CA THR A 109 5.76 -18.34 -1.29
C THR A 109 6.76 -18.63 -2.41
N TYR A 110 6.96 -17.71 -3.35
CA TYR A 110 8.02 -17.78 -4.37
C TYR A 110 9.44 -17.55 -3.79
N LEU A 111 9.55 -17.23 -2.50
CA LEU A 111 10.80 -17.07 -1.78
C LEU A 111 10.98 -18.16 -0.73
N GLU A 112 10.18 -19.23 -0.78
CA GLU A 112 10.11 -20.27 0.26
C GLU A 112 9.68 -19.72 1.65
N PHE A 113 9.02 -18.56 1.68
CA PHE A 113 8.39 -17.99 2.87
C PHE A 113 6.90 -18.30 2.94
N ASP A 114 6.33 -18.29 4.15
CA ASP A 114 4.89 -18.46 4.33
C ASP A 114 4.07 -17.22 3.91
N ALA A 115 2.83 -17.42 3.45
CA ALA A 115 1.94 -16.33 3.00
C ALA A 115 1.28 -15.56 4.17
N GLY A 116 1.39 -16.07 5.39
CA GLY A 116 0.93 -15.46 6.63
C GLY A 116 2.02 -14.63 7.30
N ARG A 117 2.67 -15.18 8.31
CA ARG A 117 3.54 -14.41 9.22
C ARG A 117 4.78 -13.90 8.52
N ASP A 118 5.44 -14.73 7.71
CA ASP A 118 6.66 -14.31 7.02
C ASP A 118 6.43 -13.14 6.06
N PHE A 119 5.24 -13.02 5.44
CA PHE A 119 4.90 -11.83 4.64
C PHE A 119 4.96 -10.53 5.44
N ASP A 120 4.62 -10.59 6.72
CA ASP A 120 4.55 -9.44 7.61
C ASP A 120 5.92 -9.13 8.23
N SER A 121 6.78 -10.14 8.43
CA SER A 121 8.04 -10.03 9.17
C SER A 121 9.34 -10.24 8.37
N GLN A 122 9.34 -10.87 7.21
CA GLN A 122 10.55 -11.15 6.41
C GLN A 122 10.63 -10.22 5.19
N VAL A 123 11.05 -8.97 5.37
CA VAL A 123 10.99 -7.96 4.30
C VAL A 123 12.26 -7.99 3.44
N VAL A 124 12.14 -8.40 2.18
CA VAL A 124 13.23 -8.30 1.20
C VAL A 124 13.35 -6.88 0.68
N VAL A 125 14.57 -6.32 0.71
CA VAL A 125 14.87 -4.94 0.35
C VAL A 125 15.83 -4.89 -0.83
N LYS A 126 15.40 -4.33 -1.96
CA LYS A 126 16.26 -4.15 -3.14
C LYS A 126 17.12 -2.90 -2.98
N ILE A 127 18.26 -3.03 -2.30
CA ILE A 127 19.08 -1.87 -1.89
C ILE A 127 19.64 -1.04 -3.05
N ASN A 128 19.80 -1.65 -4.24
CA ASN A 128 20.28 -0.99 -5.46
C ASN A 128 19.14 -0.53 -6.38
N ALA A 129 17.88 -0.50 -5.92
CA ALA A 129 16.71 -0.30 -6.78
C ALA A 129 16.79 0.98 -7.62
N ALA A 130 17.20 2.11 -7.03
CA ALA A 130 17.30 3.37 -7.76
C ALA A 130 18.39 3.35 -8.85
N GLU A 131 19.50 2.66 -8.62
CA GLU A 131 20.59 2.54 -9.60
C GLU A 131 20.16 1.68 -10.79
N VAL A 132 19.58 0.51 -10.51
CA VAL A 132 19.08 -0.40 -11.54
C VAL A 132 17.97 0.29 -12.34
N LEU A 133 17.04 0.97 -11.68
CA LEU A 133 15.97 1.69 -12.35
C LEU A 133 16.51 2.73 -13.33
N ARG A 134 17.48 3.56 -12.94
CA ARG A 134 18.11 4.53 -13.85
C ARG A 134 18.70 3.86 -15.09
N LYS A 135 19.40 2.75 -14.92
CA LYS A 135 19.98 1.98 -16.04
C LYS A 135 18.90 1.42 -16.97
N GLU A 136 17.79 0.93 -16.42
CA GLU A 136 16.69 0.39 -17.22
C GLU A 136 15.94 1.48 -17.98
N LEU A 137 15.69 2.64 -17.36
CA LEU A 137 14.99 3.78 -17.97
C LEU A 137 15.83 4.51 -19.04
N ALA A 138 17.16 4.42 -18.96
CA ALA A 138 18.07 5.01 -19.95
C ALA A 138 18.16 4.22 -21.26
N LYS A 139 17.55 3.02 -21.34
CA LYS A 139 17.56 2.21 -22.57
C LYS A 139 16.83 2.95 -23.71
N PRO A 140 17.39 3.01 -24.93
CA PRO A 140 16.72 3.66 -26.07
C PRO A 140 15.34 3.08 -26.41
N SER A 141 15.09 1.82 -26.05
CA SER A 141 13.81 1.14 -26.25
C SER A 141 12.74 1.50 -25.20
N TRP A 142 13.08 2.27 -24.16
CA TRP A 142 12.14 2.65 -23.13
C TRP A 142 11.17 3.73 -23.63
N ALA A 143 9.95 3.30 -23.93
CA ALA A 143 8.88 4.16 -24.46
C ALA A 143 8.21 5.06 -23.40
N ARG A 144 8.72 5.05 -22.16
CA ARG A 144 8.19 5.83 -21.02
C ARG A 144 6.70 5.59 -20.73
N PRO A 145 6.19 4.33 -20.74
CA PRO A 145 4.85 4.05 -20.24
C PRO A 145 4.75 4.39 -18.76
N GLN A 146 3.54 4.61 -18.25
CA GLN A 146 3.37 4.89 -16.83
C GLN A 146 3.82 3.72 -15.96
N VAL A 147 4.57 4.03 -14.89
CA VAL A 147 5.03 3.07 -13.89
C VAL A 147 4.23 3.19 -12.59
N ALA A 148 3.67 2.09 -12.11
CA ALA A 148 2.91 2.05 -10.86
C ALA A 148 3.72 1.50 -9.67
N LEU A 149 3.66 2.22 -8.56
CA LEU A 149 4.23 1.83 -7.26
C LEU A 149 3.10 1.63 -6.25
N GLY A 150 3.29 0.73 -5.28
CA GLY A 150 2.22 0.37 -4.33
C GLY A 150 1.31 -0.74 -4.82
N THR A 151 1.78 -1.58 -5.75
CA THR A 151 0.96 -2.61 -6.41
C THR A 151 1.00 -3.94 -5.67
N ASN A 152 2.18 -4.40 -5.24
CA ASN A 152 2.33 -5.66 -4.48
C ASN A 152 2.80 -5.41 -3.04
N THR A 153 3.65 -4.42 -2.84
CA THR A 153 4.11 -3.99 -1.51
C THR A 153 3.96 -2.49 -1.38
N ASP A 154 3.93 -1.99 -0.15
CA ASP A 154 3.81 -0.57 0.10
C ASP A 154 5.19 0.12 0.02
N PRO A 155 5.37 1.14 -0.86
CA PRO A 155 6.63 1.84 -1.01
C PRO A 155 7.01 2.70 0.20
N TYR A 156 6.05 3.05 1.05
CA TYR A 156 6.24 3.89 2.24
C TYR A 156 5.88 3.14 3.54
N GLN A 157 6.00 1.81 3.54
CA GLN A 157 6.00 1.03 4.78
C GLN A 157 7.17 1.44 5.69
N ARG A 158 7.15 0.97 6.95
CA ARG A 158 8.16 1.32 7.96
C ARG A 158 9.62 1.18 7.48
N ALA A 159 9.92 0.15 6.67
CA ALA A 159 11.24 -0.07 6.08
C ALA A 159 11.80 1.18 5.34
N GLU A 160 10.93 1.94 4.66
CA GLU A 160 11.33 3.14 3.91
C GLU A 160 11.87 4.26 4.81
N GLY A 161 11.57 4.23 6.12
CA GLY A 161 12.14 5.15 7.10
C GLY A 161 13.64 4.92 7.31
N ARG A 162 14.10 3.68 7.15
CA ARG A 162 15.51 3.28 7.25
C ARG A 162 16.22 3.38 5.90
N TYR A 163 15.62 2.80 4.87
CA TYR A 163 16.29 2.60 3.59
C TYR A 163 16.22 3.79 2.64
N ALA A 164 15.19 4.65 2.77
CA ALA A 164 15.01 5.84 1.97
C ALA A 164 15.20 5.61 0.45
N LEU A 165 14.62 4.52 -0.10
CA LEU A 165 14.78 4.17 -1.52
C LEU A 165 13.91 5.06 -2.43
N MET A 166 12.78 5.54 -1.91
CA MET A 166 11.79 6.28 -2.70
C MET A 166 12.32 7.59 -3.29
N PRO A 167 13.11 8.43 -2.59
CA PRO A 167 13.69 9.62 -3.20
C PRO A 167 14.55 9.33 -4.43
N GLY A 168 15.31 8.22 -4.42
CA GLY A 168 16.10 7.78 -5.57
C GLY A 168 15.24 7.30 -6.73
N ILE A 169 14.18 6.56 -6.43
CA ILE A 169 13.22 6.02 -7.41
C ILE A 169 12.40 7.15 -8.07
N ILE A 170 11.90 8.10 -7.28
CA ILE A 170 11.14 9.26 -7.78
C ILE A 170 11.99 10.08 -8.74
N ARG A 171 13.24 10.39 -8.38
CA ARG A 171 14.17 11.10 -9.27
C ARG A 171 14.43 10.31 -10.55
N ALA A 172 14.72 9.01 -10.45
CA ALA A 172 14.97 8.18 -11.63
C ALA A 172 13.80 8.21 -12.63
N LEU A 173 12.56 8.14 -12.14
CA LEU A 173 11.37 8.20 -13.00
C LEU A 173 11.18 9.60 -13.60
N ALA A 174 11.21 10.65 -12.78
CA ALA A 174 11.03 12.03 -13.23
C ALA A 174 12.11 12.47 -14.23
N ASP A 175 13.38 12.27 -13.91
CA ASP A 175 14.54 12.68 -14.73
C ASP A 175 14.55 11.96 -16.09
N SER A 176 13.98 10.75 -16.16
CA SER A 176 13.84 10.00 -17.43
C SER A 176 12.65 10.43 -18.29
N GLY A 177 11.78 11.32 -17.77
CA GLY A 177 10.51 11.68 -18.41
C GLY A 177 9.44 10.59 -18.30
N THR A 178 9.55 9.66 -17.35
CA THR A 178 8.62 8.54 -17.19
C THR A 178 7.49 8.93 -16.21
N PRO A 179 6.23 8.97 -16.65
CA PRO A 179 5.09 9.18 -15.76
C PRO A 179 4.99 8.07 -14.72
N PHE A 180 4.50 8.39 -13.52
CA PHE A 180 4.35 7.36 -12.50
C PHE A 180 3.16 7.60 -11.58
N SER A 181 2.83 6.56 -10.81
CA SER A 181 1.77 6.61 -9.81
C SER A 181 2.25 5.95 -8.51
N ILE A 182 1.85 6.50 -7.37
CA ILE A 182 2.16 5.97 -6.04
C ILE A 182 0.87 5.73 -5.31
N LEU A 183 0.64 4.48 -4.91
CA LEU A 183 -0.40 4.10 -3.96
C LEU A 183 0.25 3.70 -2.62
N THR A 184 -0.26 4.20 -1.51
CA THR A 184 0.28 3.85 -0.19
C THR A 184 -0.76 3.94 0.93
N LYS A 185 -0.52 3.21 2.03
CA LYS A 185 -1.13 3.41 3.36
C LYS A 185 -0.20 4.18 4.31
N GLY A 186 1.09 4.27 3.99
CA GLY A 186 2.14 4.84 4.82
C GLY A 186 2.17 6.36 4.82
N THR A 187 2.22 6.97 6.00
CA THR A 187 2.29 8.42 6.18
C THR A 187 3.69 8.99 5.98
N LEU A 188 4.70 8.13 5.82
CA LEU A 188 6.07 8.53 5.52
C LEU A 188 6.19 9.23 4.16
N LEU A 189 5.23 9.02 3.24
CA LEU A 189 5.12 9.77 1.99
C LEU A 189 5.19 11.29 2.21
N ALA A 190 4.72 11.78 3.36
CA ALA A 190 4.77 13.18 3.71
C ALA A 190 6.19 13.79 3.67
N ARG A 191 7.24 12.99 3.92
CA ARG A 191 8.65 13.39 3.81
C ARG A 191 8.99 13.85 2.40
N ASP A 192 8.44 13.18 1.41
CA ASP A 192 8.83 13.32 0.00
C ASP A 192 7.87 14.24 -0.78
N ILE A 193 6.92 14.90 -0.12
CA ILE A 193 6.00 15.88 -0.75
C ILE A 193 6.74 16.96 -1.55
N PRO A 194 7.81 17.62 -1.04
CA PRO A 194 8.55 18.61 -1.83
C PRO A 194 9.15 18.01 -3.11
N LEU A 195 9.65 16.78 -3.04
CA LEU A 195 10.20 16.06 -4.19
C LEU A 195 9.12 15.67 -5.19
N LEU A 196 7.97 15.18 -4.71
CA LEU A 196 6.82 14.82 -5.55
C LEU A 196 6.25 16.06 -6.25
N LYS A 197 6.20 17.21 -5.56
CA LYS A 197 5.80 18.49 -6.15
C LYS A 197 6.75 18.91 -7.27
N HIS A 198 8.06 18.74 -7.08
CA HIS A 198 9.03 19.00 -8.14
C HIS A 198 8.88 18.01 -9.31
N ALA A 199 8.78 16.71 -9.04
CA ALA A 199 8.59 15.68 -10.07
C ALA A 199 7.33 15.94 -10.92
N ALA A 200 6.24 16.39 -10.29
CA ALA A 200 4.99 16.74 -10.98
C ALA A 200 5.12 17.92 -11.97
N THR A 201 6.22 18.70 -11.91
CA THR A 201 6.52 19.73 -12.92
C THR A 201 7.19 19.16 -14.18
N GLN A 202 7.71 17.93 -14.11
CA GLN A 202 8.45 17.28 -15.20
C GLN A 202 7.64 16.20 -15.89
N VAL A 203 6.92 15.40 -15.10
CA VAL A 203 6.13 14.26 -15.57
C VAL A 203 4.78 14.21 -14.86
N PRO A 204 3.76 13.57 -15.46
CA PRO A 204 2.54 13.27 -14.73
C PRO A 204 2.79 12.35 -13.52
N VAL A 205 2.29 12.77 -12.36
CA VAL A 205 2.39 12.03 -11.09
C VAL A 205 1.00 11.83 -10.51
N ASP A 206 0.57 10.57 -10.39
CA ASP A 206 -0.68 10.20 -9.73
C ASP A 206 -0.42 9.76 -8.28
N LEU A 207 -1.09 10.37 -7.31
CA LEU A 207 -0.97 9.99 -5.90
C LEU A 207 -2.28 9.38 -5.39
N GLY A 208 -2.16 8.24 -4.73
CA GLY A 208 -3.25 7.44 -4.20
C GLY A 208 -3.02 7.10 -2.73
N ILE A 209 -4.00 7.36 -1.87
CA ILE A 209 -3.98 6.89 -0.48
C ILE A 209 -4.99 5.76 -0.33
N SER A 210 -4.55 4.62 0.21
CA SER A 210 -5.43 3.52 0.57
C SER A 210 -6.08 3.78 1.93
N LEU A 211 -7.37 4.07 1.94
CA LEU A 211 -8.17 4.31 3.14
C LEU A 211 -9.61 3.86 2.90
N ALA A 212 -10.03 2.78 3.55
CA ALA A 212 -11.32 2.13 3.31
C ALA A 212 -12.28 2.17 4.52
N MET A 213 -11.86 2.74 5.65
CA MET A 213 -12.66 2.84 6.87
C MET A 213 -12.17 3.99 7.76
N THR A 214 -13.08 4.54 8.56
CA THR A 214 -12.80 5.59 9.57
C THR A 214 -12.75 5.04 10.99
N ASN A 215 -13.30 3.84 11.22
CA ASN A 215 -13.26 3.16 12.52
C ASN A 215 -11.80 2.76 12.88
N GLU A 216 -11.22 3.42 13.88
CA GLU A 216 -9.82 3.20 14.27
C GLU A 216 -9.61 1.83 14.94
N ASP A 217 -10.60 1.31 15.69
CA ASP A 217 -10.50 0.02 16.37
C ASP A 217 -10.47 -1.14 15.36
N LEU A 218 -11.38 -1.12 14.38
CA LEU A 218 -11.38 -2.11 13.31
C LEU A 218 -10.10 -2.00 12.46
N ALA A 219 -9.64 -0.77 12.18
CA ALA A 219 -8.40 -0.55 11.45
C ALA A 219 -7.19 -1.15 12.19
N ALA A 220 -7.11 -0.99 13.52
CA ALA A 220 -6.05 -1.58 14.34
C ALA A 220 -6.09 -3.12 14.33
N LEU A 221 -7.27 -3.73 14.24
CA LEU A 221 -7.41 -5.19 14.18
C LEU A 221 -7.06 -5.78 12.80
N ILE A 222 -7.34 -5.07 11.72
CA ILE A 222 -7.26 -5.61 10.35
C ILE A 222 -6.09 -5.09 9.52
N GLU A 223 -5.56 -3.92 9.89
CA GLU A 223 -4.38 -3.27 9.30
C GLU A 223 -3.38 -2.83 10.39
N PRO A 224 -2.95 -3.73 11.30
CA PRO A 224 -2.26 -3.37 12.55
C PRO A 224 -0.94 -2.63 12.37
N GLY A 225 -0.25 -2.84 11.25
CA GLY A 225 1.01 -2.16 10.94
C GLY A 225 0.86 -0.82 10.22
N THR A 226 -0.38 -0.40 9.90
CA THR A 226 -0.63 0.83 9.14
C THR A 226 -0.86 2.04 10.04
N PRO A 227 -0.57 3.27 9.58
CA PRO A 227 -1.04 4.48 10.24
C PRO A 227 -2.58 4.51 10.37
N SER A 228 -3.06 5.13 11.46
CA SER A 228 -4.50 5.21 11.73
C SER A 228 -5.26 5.90 10.58
N PRO A 229 -6.58 5.62 10.42
CA PRO A 229 -7.44 6.35 9.50
C PRO A 229 -7.27 7.87 9.57
N ARG A 230 -7.26 8.44 10.77
CA ARG A 230 -7.06 9.87 11.01
C ARG A 230 -5.70 10.37 10.51
N ALA A 231 -4.64 9.59 10.69
CA ALA A 231 -3.31 9.95 10.19
C ALA A 231 -3.27 9.94 8.65
N ARG A 232 -3.96 8.99 8.01
CA ARG A 232 -4.10 8.94 6.55
C ARG A 232 -4.94 10.09 6.00
N LEU A 233 -6.03 10.49 6.67
CA LEU A 233 -6.81 11.69 6.33
C LEU A 233 -5.94 12.96 6.40
N LYS A 234 -5.11 13.11 7.44
CA LYS A 234 -4.15 14.22 7.53
C LYS A 234 -3.13 14.23 6.38
N LEU A 235 -2.68 13.07 5.93
CA LEU A 235 -1.79 12.98 4.76
C LEU A 235 -2.48 13.47 3.49
N ILE A 236 -3.75 13.09 3.28
CA ILE A 236 -4.55 13.58 2.15
C ILE A 236 -4.60 15.11 2.19
N ALA A 237 -4.96 15.70 3.34
CA ALA A 237 -5.01 17.16 3.49
C ALA A 237 -3.66 17.82 3.17
N ARG A 238 -2.55 17.29 3.69
CA ARG A 238 -1.19 17.80 3.42
C ARG A 238 -0.80 17.75 1.94
N LEU A 239 -1.23 16.71 1.23
CA LEU A 239 -1.03 16.63 -0.22
C LEU A 239 -1.79 17.72 -0.96
N ARG A 240 -3.03 17.99 -0.54
CA ARG A 240 -3.86 19.07 -1.11
C ARG A 240 -3.28 20.44 -0.81
N ASP A 241 -2.84 20.70 0.41
CA ASP A 241 -2.18 21.96 0.80
C ASP A 241 -0.90 22.21 -0.02
N ALA A 242 -0.20 21.15 -0.43
CA ALA A 242 0.97 21.24 -1.30
C ALA A 242 0.64 21.51 -2.78
N GLY A 243 -0.64 21.46 -3.16
CA GLY A 243 -1.14 21.62 -4.53
C GLY A 243 -1.20 20.32 -5.33
N LEU A 244 -1.04 19.15 -4.70
CA LEU A 244 -1.02 17.85 -5.37
C LEU A 244 -2.41 17.19 -5.36
N GLY A 245 -2.82 16.60 -6.49
CA GLY A 245 -3.99 15.73 -6.55
C GLY A 245 -3.80 14.50 -5.66
N CYS A 246 -4.89 14.02 -5.04
CA CYS A 246 -4.84 12.85 -4.16
C CYS A 246 -6.11 12.02 -4.33
N GLY A 247 -6.02 10.96 -5.14
CA GLY A 247 -7.06 9.95 -5.21
C GLY A 247 -7.06 9.08 -3.96
N VAL A 248 -8.20 8.49 -3.65
CA VAL A 248 -8.35 7.54 -2.55
C VAL A 248 -8.79 6.20 -3.10
N MET A 249 -8.08 5.15 -2.69
CA MET A 249 -8.47 3.77 -2.95
C MET A 249 -9.09 3.19 -1.68
N ALA A 250 -10.42 3.27 -1.59
CA ALA A 250 -11.21 2.68 -0.51
C ALA A 250 -11.44 1.19 -0.80
N MET A 251 -10.35 0.43 -0.81
CA MET A 251 -10.35 -1.00 -1.08
C MET A 251 -9.45 -1.72 -0.07
N PRO A 252 -9.98 -2.73 0.65
CA PRO A 252 -11.30 -3.32 0.48
C PRO A 252 -12.41 -2.66 1.32
N ILE A 253 -13.62 -2.58 0.78
CA ILE A 253 -14.85 -2.53 1.58
C ILE A 253 -15.17 -3.95 2.06
N LEU A 254 -15.32 -4.12 3.37
CA LEU A 254 -15.47 -5.40 4.06
C LEU A 254 -16.96 -5.72 4.31
N PRO A 255 -17.48 -6.83 3.77
CA PRO A 255 -18.87 -7.24 3.97
C PRO A 255 -19.27 -7.32 5.45
N TRP A 256 -20.39 -6.71 5.82
CA TRP A 256 -20.93 -6.57 7.19
C TRP A 256 -20.04 -5.85 8.22
N LEU A 257 -18.85 -5.38 7.84
CA LEU A 257 -17.92 -4.66 8.73
C LEU A 257 -17.78 -3.19 8.36
N THR A 258 -17.76 -2.88 7.06
CA THR A 258 -17.57 -1.50 6.56
C THR A 258 -18.46 -1.14 5.36
N ASP A 259 -19.53 -1.90 5.12
CA ASP A 259 -20.44 -1.75 3.97
C ASP A 259 -21.83 -1.20 4.35
N SER A 260 -22.05 -0.87 5.63
CA SER A 260 -23.28 -0.19 6.10
C SER A 260 -23.38 1.24 5.55
N ASP A 261 -24.58 1.83 5.59
CA ASP A 261 -24.77 3.18 5.06
C ASP A 261 -24.03 4.19 5.93
N GLU A 262 -24.03 3.98 7.24
CA GLU A 262 -23.32 4.80 8.22
C GLU A 262 -21.81 4.74 8.00
N ALA A 263 -21.25 3.55 7.74
CA ALA A 263 -19.82 3.37 7.50
C ALA A 263 -19.37 4.04 6.20
N LEU A 264 -20.15 3.86 5.12
CA LEU A 264 -19.86 4.50 3.83
C LEU A 264 -20.07 6.01 3.90
N ASP A 265 -21.13 6.48 4.54
CA ASP A 265 -21.40 7.91 4.72
C ASP A 265 -20.26 8.60 5.48
N SER A 266 -19.85 8.01 6.61
CA SER A 266 -18.73 8.48 7.42
C SER A 266 -17.43 8.53 6.62
N LEU A 267 -17.11 7.46 5.88
CA LEU A 267 -15.91 7.40 5.05
C LEU A 267 -15.91 8.52 4.01
N PHE A 268 -16.95 8.63 3.19
CA PHE A 268 -16.99 9.60 2.11
C PHE A 268 -17.04 11.05 2.61
N ALA A 269 -17.73 11.32 3.73
CA ALA A 269 -17.70 12.63 4.38
C ALA A 269 -16.29 13.04 4.78
N GLU A 270 -15.56 12.18 5.48
CA GLU A 270 -14.20 12.47 5.94
C GLU A 270 -13.21 12.59 4.78
N LEU A 271 -13.35 11.77 3.73
CA LEU A 271 -12.53 11.90 2.53
C LEU A 271 -12.74 13.25 1.82
N THR A 272 -13.98 13.72 1.75
CA THR A 272 -14.33 15.03 1.17
C THR A 272 -13.72 16.15 2.01
N LYS A 273 -13.88 16.08 3.33
CA LYS A 273 -13.31 17.05 4.28
C LYS A 273 -11.79 17.12 4.21
N ALA A 274 -11.12 15.99 4.00
CA ALA A 274 -9.67 15.92 3.81
C ALA A 274 -9.22 16.43 2.43
N GLY A 275 -10.13 16.69 1.50
CA GLY A 275 -9.85 17.22 0.17
C GLY A 275 -9.46 16.18 -0.87
N ALA A 276 -9.84 14.91 -0.69
CA ALA A 276 -9.61 13.87 -1.69
C ALA A 276 -10.13 14.33 -3.07
N THR A 277 -9.40 14.02 -4.14
CA THR A 277 -9.75 14.45 -5.51
C THR A 277 -10.51 13.40 -6.30
N GLY A 278 -10.73 12.22 -5.72
CA GLY A 278 -11.50 11.14 -6.32
C GLY A 278 -11.44 9.88 -5.48
N VAL A 279 -12.47 9.04 -5.59
CA VAL A 279 -12.57 7.79 -4.82
C VAL A 279 -12.84 6.61 -5.76
N THR A 280 -11.98 5.60 -5.65
CA THR A 280 -12.18 4.26 -6.19
C THR A 280 -12.41 3.32 -5.01
N ALA A 281 -13.56 2.65 -4.98
CA ALA A 281 -13.93 1.74 -3.90
C ALA A 281 -14.41 0.41 -4.46
N GLY A 282 -14.30 -0.65 -3.68
CA GLY A 282 -14.65 -1.99 -4.13
C GLY A 282 -14.53 -3.04 -3.04
N ALA A 283 -15.20 -4.17 -3.25
CA ALA A 283 -15.29 -5.25 -2.29
C ALA A 283 -13.93 -5.91 -2.02
N LEU A 284 -13.82 -6.49 -0.82
CA LEU A 284 -12.77 -7.42 -0.46
C LEU A 284 -12.56 -8.53 -1.50
N TYR A 285 -11.30 -8.75 -1.84
CA TYR A 285 -10.83 -9.79 -2.75
C TYR A 285 -10.04 -10.86 -1.98
N LEU A 286 -10.50 -12.11 -2.03
CA LEU A 286 -9.96 -13.23 -1.25
C LEU A 286 -9.31 -14.27 -2.16
N LYS A 287 -8.13 -13.93 -2.70
CA LYS A 287 -7.28 -14.86 -3.47
C LYS A 287 -6.77 -16.00 -2.57
N PRO A 288 -6.48 -17.20 -3.11
CA PRO A 288 -5.73 -18.24 -2.38
C PRO A 288 -4.44 -17.69 -1.75
N GLY A 289 -4.14 -18.11 -0.53
CA GLY A 289 -3.11 -17.57 0.36
C GLY A 289 -3.69 -16.52 1.32
N THR A 290 -4.36 -15.51 0.78
CA THR A 290 -5.00 -14.44 1.57
C THR A 290 -6.31 -14.91 2.21
N ARG A 291 -7.09 -15.73 1.50
CA ARG A 291 -8.38 -16.24 1.98
C ARG A 291 -8.21 -17.00 3.29
N GLU A 292 -7.25 -17.90 3.37
CA GLU A 292 -7.01 -18.75 4.53
C GLU A 292 -6.62 -17.89 5.74
N TRP A 293 -5.75 -16.90 5.52
CA TRP A 293 -5.34 -15.95 6.53
C TRP A 293 -6.51 -15.09 7.04
N TYR A 294 -7.28 -14.52 6.10
CA TYR A 294 -8.45 -13.69 6.43
C TYR A 294 -9.54 -14.48 7.15
N MET A 295 -9.87 -15.68 6.68
CA MET A 295 -10.91 -16.51 7.29
C MET A 295 -10.52 -17.00 8.68
N LYS A 296 -9.22 -17.23 8.95
CA LYS A 296 -8.72 -17.53 10.29
C LYS A 296 -8.90 -16.34 11.24
N TRP A 297 -8.54 -15.14 10.79
CA TRP A 297 -8.78 -13.91 11.56
C TRP A 297 -10.28 -13.70 11.80
N LEU A 298 -11.11 -13.87 10.76
CA LEU A 298 -12.56 -13.70 10.87
C LEU A 298 -13.18 -14.68 11.86
N ALA A 299 -12.72 -15.94 11.89
CA ALA A 299 -13.21 -16.94 12.84
C ALA A 299 -12.89 -16.61 14.30
N VAL A 300 -11.84 -15.85 14.56
CA VAL A 300 -11.45 -15.40 15.91
C VAL A 300 -12.18 -14.12 16.29
N GLN A 301 -12.20 -13.13 15.40
CA GLN A 301 -12.72 -11.78 15.70
C GLN A 301 -14.22 -11.63 15.49
N HIS A 302 -14.78 -12.35 14.50
CA HIS A 302 -16.17 -12.26 14.06
C HIS A 302 -16.73 -13.66 13.69
N PRO A 303 -16.77 -14.61 14.63
CA PRO A 303 -17.19 -16.00 14.35
C PRO A 303 -18.58 -16.09 13.70
N GLU A 304 -19.48 -15.16 14.02
CA GLU A 304 -20.84 -15.04 13.48
C GLU A 304 -20.87 -14.73 11.96
N LEU A 305 -19.79 -14.14 11.41
CA LEU A 305 -19.71 -13.78 9.99
C LEU A 305 -19.13 -14.89 9.12
N VAL A 306 -18.46 -15.89 9.71
CA VAL A 306 -17.76 -16.96 8.95
C VAL A 306 -18.69 -17.65 7.96
N GLY A 307 -19.88 -18.05 8.40
CA GLY A 307 -20.87 -18.72 7.54
C GLY A 307 -21.35 -17.81 6.39
N LYS A 308 -21.50 -16.51 6.66
CA LYS A 308 -21.91 -15.53 5.65
C LYS A 308 -20.83 -15.33 4.59
N TYR A 309 -19.57 -15.18 5.01
CA TYR A 309 -18.43 -15.06 4.10
C TYR A 309 -18.23 -16.30 3.23
N ARG A 310 -18.36 -17.51 3.81
CA ARG A 310 -18.29 -18.76 3.02
C ARG A 310 -19.34 -18.79 1.91
N ARG A 311 -20.58 -18.37 2.19
CA ARG A 311 -21.63 -18.28 1.15
C ARG A 311 -21.36 -17.18 0.14
N LEU A 312 -20.92 -16.00 0.60
CA LEU A 312 -20.69 -14.82 -0.24
C LEU A 312 -19.58 -15.04 -1.28
N TYR A 313 -18.51 -15.73 -0.90
CA TYR A 313 -17.36 -15.98 -1.78
C TYR A 313 -17.41 -17.36 -2.46
N GLY A 314 -18.08 -18.34 -1.84
CA GLY A 314 -18.03 -19.73 -2.29
C GLY A 314 -16.58 -20.20 -2.40
N GLN A 315 -16.21 -20.69 -3.59
CA GLN A 315 -14.83 -21.07 -3.91
C GLN A 315 -14.04 -19.96 -4.66
N GLY A 316 -14.72 -18.88 -5.05
CA GLY A 316 -14.18 -17.80 -5.87
C GLY A 316 -13.47 -16.70 -5.08
N SER A 317 -12.53 -16.01 -5.72
CA SER A 317 -11.78 -14.91 -5.07
C SER A 317 -12.59 -13.63 -4.96
N TYR A 318 -13.62 -13.49 -5.79
CA TYR A 318 -14.55 -12.35 -5.77
C TYR A 318 -15.81 -12.71 -4.97
N ALA A 319 -16.37 -11.72 -4.28
CA ALA A 319 -17.72 -11.83 -3.73
C ALA A 319 -18.75 -12.08 -4.85
N SER A 320 -19.94 -12.56 -4.49
CA SER A 320 -21.03 -12.84 -5.43
C SER A 320 -21.32 -11.65 -6.36
N LYS A 321 -21.85 -11.92 -7.57
CA LYS A 321 -22.17 -10.87 -8.55
C LYS A 321 -23.22 -9.91 -7.98
N GLU A 322 -24.18 -10.44 -7.25
CA GLU A 322 -25.29 -9.73 -6.62
C GLU A 322 -24.76 -8.75 -5.57
N TYR A 323 -23.88 -9.20 -4.68
CA TYR A 323 -23.27 -8.33 -3.67
C TYR A 323 -22.41 -7.23 -4.31
N ARG A 324 -21.63 -7.56 -5.34
CA ARG A 324 -20.81 -6.55 -6.05
C ARG A 324 -21.67 -5.50 -6.74
N ALA A 325 -22.78 -5.91 -7.37
CA ALA A 325 -23.73 -4.99 -7.99
C ALA A 325 -24.41 -4.09 -6.94
N TRP A 326 -24.87 -4.66 -5.83
CA TRP A 326 -25.44 -3.92 -4.70
C TRP A 326 -24.44 -2.89 -4.13
N LEU A 327 -23.20 -3.32 -3.85
CA LEU A 327 -22.17 -2.44 -3.32
C LEU A 327 -21.80 -1.33 -4.31
N THR A 328 -21.75 -1.63 -5.60
CA THR A 328 -21.49 -0.63 -6.65
C THR A 328 -22.58 0.45 -6.68
N GLY A 329 -23.85 0.07 -6.48
CA GLY A 329 -24.95 1.03 -6.36
C GLY A 329 -24.76 1.96 -5.16
N ARG A 330 -24.40 1.43 -3.99
CA ARG A 330 -24.15 2.22 -2.77
C ARG A 330 -22.95 3.14 -2.91
N ILE A 331 -21.84 2.64 -3.44
CA ILE A 331 -20.66 3.46 -3.74
C ILE A 331 -21.03 4.59 -4.69
N SER A 332 -21.82 4.32 -5.74
CA SER A 332 -22.24 5.34 -6.70
C SER A 332 -23.12 6.41 -6.04
N TYR A 333 -24.02 6.02 -5.16
CA TYR A 333 -24.83 6.94 -4.35
C TYR A 333 -23.95 7.85 -3.49
N PHE A 334 -23.02 7.31 -2.70
CA PHE A 334 -22.14 8.13 -1.85
C PHE A 334 -21.15 8.98 -2.65
N LYS A 335 -20.68 8.49 -3.81
CA LYS A 335 -19.90 9.32 -4.74
C LYS A 335 -20.72 10.52 -5.22
N ALA A 336 -22.00 10.35 -5.53
CA ALA A 336 -22.87 11.46 -5.93
C ALA A 336 -23.13 12.42 -4.76
N LYS A 337 -23.48 11.89 -3.59
CA LYS A 337 -23.75 12.68 -2.37
C LYS A 337 -22.59 13.61 -2.00
N TYR A 338 -21.35 13.14 -2.17
CA TYR A 338 -20.14 13.85 -1.77
C TYR A 338 -19.34 14.48 -2.93
N GLY A 339 -19.92 14.57 -4.13
CA GLY A 339 -19.30 15.29 -5.25
C GLY A 339 -18.11 14.60 -5.91
N PHE A 340 -18.00 13.29 -5.80
CA PHE A 340 -16.99 12.48 -6.50
C PHE A 340 -17.46 11.98 -7.88
N THR A 341 -18.68 12.32 -8.32
CA THR A 341 -19.18 12.04 -9.68
C THR A 341 -18.39 12.84 -10.72
N GLY A 342 -17.72 12.15 -11.65
CA GLY A 342 -16.89 12.79 -12.68
C GLY A 342 -15.41 12.92 -12.34
N THR A 343 -15.00 12.56 -11.11
CA THR A 343 -13.58 12.47 -10.77
C THR A 343 -12.98 11.19 -11.34
N SER A 344 -11.76 11.27 -11.90
CA SER A 344 -11.07 10.11 -12.46
C SER A 344 -10.60 9.09 -11.41
N GLY A 345 -10.82 9.35 -10.12
CA GLY A 345 -10.31 8.51 -9.02
C GLY A 345 -8.78 8.49 -8.99
N PHE A 346 -8.20 7.52 -8.29
CA PHE A 346 -6.79 7.18 -8.51
C PHE A 346 -6.69 6.47 -9.87
N SER A 347 -6.45 7.27 -10.91
CA SER A 347 -6.81 6.89 -12.27
C SER A 347 -5.73 6.17 -13.05
N HIS A 348 -4.46 6.24 -12.63
CA HIS A 348 -3.31 5.79 -13.44
C HIS A 348 -3.41 6.29 -14.91
N ARG A 349 -3.97 7.49 -15.14
CA ARG A 349 -4.35 7.97 -16.48
C ARG A 349 -3.81 9.34 -16.83
N ASN A 350 -3.05 9.99 -15.95
CA ASN A 350 -2.47 11.30 -16.29
C ASN A 350 -1.36 11.22 -17.37
N ALA A 351 -1.13 10.06 -17.99
CA ALA A 351 -0.20 9.88 -19.11
C ALA A 351 -0.70 10.41 -20.48
N ARG A 352 -1.88 11.03 -20.60
CA ARG A 352 -2.27 11.79 -21.82
C ARG A 352 -3.15 13.01 -21.49
N PRO A 353 -2.82 14.22 -21.98
CA PRO A 353 -3.87 15.20 -22.25
C PRO A 353 -4.64 14.70 -23.48
N SER A 354 -5.87 14.22 -23.31
CA SER A 354 -6.76 14.00 -24.46
C SER A 354 -7.29 15.35 -24.91
N THR A 355 -6.72 15.86 -26.01
CA THR A 355 -7.47 16.69 -26.93
C THR A 355 -8.68 15.91 -27.44
N GLY A 356 -9.87 16.51 -27.39
CA GLY A 356 -11.04 16.02 -28.11
C GLY A 356 -12.15 15.42 -27.24
N THR A 357 -13.27 16.14 -27.22
CA THR A 357 -14.62 15.67 -26.90
C THR A 357 -14.96 14.36 -27.63
N GLY A 358 -15.33 13.32 -26.88
CA GLY A 358 -15.90 12.09 -27.42
C GLY A 358 -16.33 11.15 -26.31
N ALA A 359 -17.63 11.04 -26.05
CA ALA A 359 -18.20 10.05 -25.15
C ALA A 359 -17.97 8.65 -25.74
N GLY A 360 -17.05 7.88 -25.14
CA GLY A 360 -16.87 6.45 -25.37
C GLY A 360 -17.57 5.62 -24.29
N PRO A 361 -18.05 4.40 -24.59
CA PRO A 361 -18.99 3.69 -23.74
C PRO A 361 -18.34 3.21 -22.43
N ALA A 362 -19.14 3.18 -21.36
CA ALA A 362 -18.75 2.66 -20.07
C ALA A 362 -18.32 1.18 -20.19
N VAL A 363 -17.10 0.88 -19.76
CA VAL A 363 -16.55 -0.48 -19.74
C VAL A 363 -17.17 -1.22 -18.56
N ASP A 364 -17.99 -2.23 -18.87
CA ASP A 364 -18.59 -3.15 -17.90
C ASP A 364 -17.53 -4.11 -17.35
N VAL A 365 -17.28 -4.05 -16.04
CA VAL A 365 -16.19 -4.77 -15.34
C VAL A 365 -16.63 -6.18 -14.88
N SER A 366 -17.60 -6.79 -15.55
CA SER A 366 -18.35 -7.95 -15.01
C SER A 366 -18.10 -9.32 -15.66
N ALA A 367 -17.02 -9.53 -16.43
CA ALA A 367 -16.71 -10.83 -17.04
C ALA A 367 -15.40 -11.47 -16.51
N PRO A 368 -15.44 -12.71 -15.93
CA PRO A 368 -14.23 -13.47 -15.60
C PRO A 368 -13.81 -14.42 -16.75
N LEU A 369 -12.49 -14.58 -16.96
CA LEU A 369 -11.88 -15.54 -17.89
C LEU A 369 -10.68 -16.27 -17.23
N PRO A 370 -10.25 -17.43 -17.76
CA PRO A 370 -9.82 -18.59 -16.98
C PRO A 370 -8.33 -18.63 -16.57
N GLY A 371 -8.09 -19.33 -15.46
CA GLY A 371 -6.89 -20.11 -15.12
C GLY A 371 -5.52 -19.57 -15.54
N GLN A 372 -4.86 -18.83 -14.65
CA GLN A 372 -3.43 -18.53 -14.80
C GLN A 372 -2.57 -19.58 -14.10
N GLN A 373 -1.75 -20.29 -14.88
CA GLN A 373 -0.53 -20.95 -14.39
C GLN A 373 0.48 -19.89 -13.91
N PRO A 374 1.31 -20.19 -12.90
CA PRO A 374 2.26 -19.25 -12.35
C PRO A 374 3.44 -19.05 -13.32
N LEU A 375 3.78 -17.78 -13.58
CA LEU A 375 5.04 -17.37 -14.19
C LEU A 375 5.96 -16.90 -13.06
N PHE A 376 6.99 -17.71 -12.80
CA PHE A 376 8.10 -17.56 -11.85
C PHE A 376 7.74 -17.69 -10.37
#